data_AF-A0A8S3TIV5-F1
#
_entry.id   AF-A0A8S3TIV5-F1
#
_cell.length_a   1.000
_cell.length_b   1.000
_cell.length_c   1.000
_cell.angle_alpha   90.00
_cell.angle_beta   90.00
_cell.angle_gamma   90.00
#
_symmetry.space_group_name_H-M   'P 1'
#
loop_
_entity.id
_entity.type
_entity.pdbx_description
1 polymer ?
#
loop_
_entity_poly.entity_id
_entity_poly.type
_entity_poly.pdbx_seq_one_letter_code
_entity_poly.pdbx_strand_id
1 'polypeptide(L)'
;MSCKTLPLLFINLGGEMIYILDQRLRAQNIADEKAKKVLHDIIATMFHKRFMDELFKPQPLYSKKAMRTVFDRLAHASIMRLNAASMDKLYDLMTMAFKYQVSMCLKPRDIILVTLNHLDAMRNFVGDAAEIRQQLDHVYRLLMESFASLTMGEYQLIRQTLLNFFQDMHIRVSTFILITVY
;
A
#
# COMPACT_ATOMS: atom_id res chain seq x y z
N MET A 1 6.69 -16.16 12.91
CA MET A 1 6.16 -15.07 12.06
C MET A 1 7.23 -14.00 11.94
N SER A 2 7.36 -13.33 10.78
CA SER A 2 8.37 -12.27 10.61
C SER A 2 7.89 -10.94 11.20
N CYS A 3 8.70 -10.34 12.08
CA CYS A 3 8.45 -9.02 12.68
C CYS A 3 8.79 -7.83 11.75
N LYS A 4 9.25 -8.08 10.53
CA LYS A 4 9.57 -7.05 9.52
C LYS A 4 8.53 -6.96 8.41
N THR A 5 7.41 -7.68 8.53
CA THR A 5 6.40 -7.79 7.47
C THR A 5 5.47 -6.58 7.39
N LEU A 6 5.21 -5.92 8.52
CA LEU A 6 4.25 -4.83 8.63
C LEU A 6 4.49 -3.66 7.66
N PRO A 7 5.71 -3.10 7.53
CA PRO A 7 5.94 -1.99 6.60
C PRO A 7 5.66 -2.40 5.15
N LEU A 8 6.01 -3.62 4.73
CA LEU A 8 5.70 -4.10 3.38
C LEU A 8 4.19 -4.22 3.20
N LEU A 9 3.47 -4.84 4.14
CA LEU A 9 2.01 -4.96 4.06
C LEU A 9 1.35 -3.58 3.92
N PHE A 10 1.77 -2.63 4.74
CA PHE A 10 1.20 -1.28 4.76
C PHE A 10 1.50 -0.50 3.47
N ILE A 11 2.76 -0.48 3.01
CA ILE A 11 3.16 0.29 1.82
C ILE A 11 2.46 -0.27 0.57
N ASN A 12 2.43 -1.59 0.40
CA ASN A 12 1.82 -2.19 -0.80
C ASN A 12 0.29 -1.99 -0.81
N LEU A 13 -0.40 -2.18 0.32
CA LEU A 13 -1.84 -1.87 0.40
C LEU A 13 -2.10 -0.38 0.15
N GLY A 14 -1.23 0.50 0.66
CA GLY A 14 -1.29 1.94 0.38
C GLY A 14 -1.11 2.27 -1.09
N GLY A 15 -0.16 1.63 -1.77
CA GLY A 15 0.03 1.76 -3.21
C GLY A 15 -1.21 1.34 -4.00
N GLU A 16 -1.79 0.18 -3.69
CA GLU A 16 -3.05 -0.27 -4.31
C GLU A 16 -4.20 0.72 -4.05
N MET A 17 -4.28 1.28 -2.84
CA MET A 17 -5.27 2.31 -2.52
C MET A 17 -5.12 3.52 -3.43
N ILE A 18 -3.90 4.03 -3.62
CA ILE A 18 -3.62 5.18 -4.49
C ILE A 18 -4.01 4.87 -5.94
N TYR A 19 -3.68 3.70 -6.47
CA TYR A 19 -4.08 3.30 -7.82
C TYR A 19 -5.60 3.30 -8.00
N ILE A 20 -6.32 2.65 -7.09
CA ILE A 20 -7.78 2.53 -7.17
C ILE A 20 -8.44 3.92 -7.02
N LEU A 21 -7.91 4.78 -6.15
CA LEU A 21 -8.43 6.12 -5.96
C LEU A 21 -8.19 7.01 -7.19
N ASP A 22 -6.99 6.99 -7.78
CA ASP A 22 -6.68 7.72 -9.02
C ASP A 22 -7.63 7.31 -10.15
N GLN A 23 -7.80 5.99 -10.37
CA GLN A 23 -8.73 5.46 -11.37
C GLN A 23 -10.17 5.93 -11.12
N ARG A 24 -10.65 5.89 -9.87
CA ARG A 24 -12.00 6.33 -9.51
C ARG A 24 -12.21 7.84 -9.69
N LEU A 25 -11.20 8.65 -9.39
CA LEU A 25 -11.24 10.10 -9.57
C LEU A 25 -11.29 10.45 -11.06
N ARG A 26 -10.48 9.78 -11.89
CA ARG A 26 -10.51 9.94 -13.35
C ARG A 26 -11.84 9.48 -13.96
N ALA A 27 -12.36 8.34 -13.53
CA ALA A 27 -13.66 7.83 -14.02
C ALA A 27 -14.84 8.76 -13.69
N GLN A 28 -14.73 9.54 -12.62
CA GLN A 28 -15.71 10.57 -12.25
C GLN A 28 -15.44 11.93 -12.91
N ASN A 29 -14.43 12.04 -13.78
CA ASN A 29 -13.99 13.29 -14.41
C ASN A 29 -13.74 14.42 -13.40
N ILE A 30 -13.16 14.09 -12.23
CA ILE A 30 -12.74 15.09 -11.26
C ILE A 30 -11.58 15.90 -11.86
N ALA A 31 -11.64 17.22 -11.75
CA ALA A 31 -10.58 18.11 -12.22
C ALA A 31 -9.20 17.69 -11.68
N ASP A 32 -8.20 17.64 -12.57
CA ASP A 32 -6.87 17.09 -12.28
C ASP A 32 -6.22 17.70 -11.03
N GLU A 33 -6.33 19.02 -10.84
CA GLU A 33 -5.78 19.70 -9.67
C GLU A 33 -6.43 19.24 -8.35
N LYS A 34 -7.74 18.97 -8.37
CA LYS A 34 -8.45 18.43 -7.20
C LYS A 34 -8.09 16.97 -6.97
N ALA A 35 -7.96 16.18 -8.03
CA ALA A 35 -7.56 14.79 -7.95
C ALA A 35 -6.13 14.65 -7.39
N LYS A 36 -5.17 15.42 -7.92
CA LYS A 36 -3.80 15.51 -7.40
C LYS A 36 -3.78 15.88 -5.93
N LYS A 37 -4.53 16.91 -5.52
CA LYS A 37 -4.61 17.32 -4.12
C LYS A 37 -5.08 16.18 -3.20
N VAL A 38 -6.13 15.44 -3.61
CA VAL A 38 -6.61 14.28 -2.84
C VAL A 38 -5.52 13.22 -2.68
N LEU A 39 -4.82 12.86 -3.77
CA LEU A 39 -3.75 11.87 -3.70
C LEU A 39 -2.55 12.36 -2.88
N HIS A 40 -2.16 13.63 -3.04
CA HIS A 40 -1.05 14.24 -2.31
C HIS A 40 -1.31 14.27 -0.80
N ASP A 41 -2.51 14.67 -0.37
CA ASP A 41 -2.89 14.69 1.06
C ASP A 41 -2.79 13.27 1.68
N ILE A 42 -3.24 12.25 0.94
CA ILE A 42 -3.18 10.85 1.40
C ILE A 42 -1.73 10.36 1.46
N ILE A 43 -0.94 10.58 0.41
CA ILE A 43 0.47 10.15 0.34
C ILE A 43 1.29 10.85 1.43
N ALA A 44 1.12 12.16 1.62
CA ALA A 44 1.80 12.93 2.66
C ALA A 44 1.47 12.42 4.07
N THR A 45 0.20 12.09 4.33
CA THR A 45 -0.22 11.52 5.62
C THR A 45 0.35 10.12 5.81
N MET A 46 0.33 9.30 4.76
CA MET A 46 0.79 7.91 4.79
C MET A 46 2.29 7.79 5.04
N PHE A 47 3.09 8.70 4.47
CA PHE A 47 4.55 8.68 4.56
C PHE A 47 5.13 9.69 5.56
N HIS A 48 4.31 10.19 6.48
CA HIS A 48 4.78 11.08 7.53
C HIS A 48 5.94 10.43 8.30
N LYS A 49 7.09 11.13 8.35
CA LYS A 49 8.38 10.58 8.79
C LYS A 49 8.31 9.80 10.11
N ARG A 50 7.74 10.41 11.16
CA ARG A 50 7.63 9.77 12.49
C ARG A 50 6.81 8.49 12.46
N PHE A 51 5.76 8.44 11.65
CA PHE A 51 4.91 7.26 11.54
C PHE A 51 5.68 6.13 10.86
N MET A 52 6.39 6.43 9.77
CA MET A 52 7.20 5.43 9.06
C MET A 52 8.37 4.93 9.91
N ASP A 53 9.03 5.79 10.69
CA ASP A 53 10.09 5.38 11.63
C ASP A 53 9.57 4.37 12.66
N GLU A 54 8.38 4.60 13.22
CA GLU A 54 7.73 3.64 14.14
C GLU A 54 7.26 2.37 13.41
N LEU A 55 6.72 2.50 12.19
CA LEU A 55 6.22 1.38 11.40
C LEU A 55 7.33 0.37 11.06
N PHE A 56 8.54 0.86 10.77
CA PHE A 56 9.70 0.04 10.40
C PHE A 56 10.39 -0.63 11.59
N LYS A 57 10.06 -0.28 12.84
CA LYS A 57 10.54 -1.03 14.00
C LYS A 57 10.03 -2.47 13.95
N PRO A 58 10.85 -3.47 14.32
CA PRO A 58 10.40 -4.87 14.36
C PRO A 58 9.19 -5.04 15.27
N GLN A 59 8.05 -5.43 14.71
CA GLN A 59 6.79 -5.55 15.44
C GLN A 59 5.84 -6.56 14.78
N PRO A 60 4.88 -7.14 15.52
CA PRO A 60 3.90 -8.04 14.94
C PRO A 60 2.99 -7.30 13.95
N LEU A 61 2.38 -8.05 13.03
CA LEU A 61 1.35 -7.50 12.16
C LEU A 61 0.16 -6.99 12.98
N TYR A 62 -0.46 -5.91 12.49
CA TYR A 62 -1.77 -5.51 12.97
C TYR A 62 -2.82 -6.58 12.65
N SER A 63 -3.85 -6.64 13.49
CA SER A 63 -5.03 -7.44 13.14
C SER A 63 -5.68 -6.89 11.87
N LYS A 64 -6.40 -7.74 11.13
CA LYS A 64 -7.14 -7.33 9.92
C LYS A 64 -8.06 -6.13 10.18
N LYS A 65 -8.74 -6.13 11.34
CA LYS A 65 -9.61 -5.03 11.78
C LYS A 65 -8.81 -3.74 12.03
N ALA A 66 -7.69 -3.82 12.75
CA ALA A 66 -6.85 -2.65 13.00
C ALA A 66 -6.27 -2.08 11.69
N MET A 67 -5.80 -2.95 10.79
CA MET A 67 -5.31 -2.54 9.48
C MET A 67 -6.40 -1.84 8.65
N ARG A 68 -7.61 -2.40 8.62
CA ARG A 68 -8.78 -1.77 7.98
C ARG A 68 -9.07 -0.39 8.55
N THR A 69 -9.01 -0.20 9.86
CA THR A 69 -9.24 1.09 10.52
C THR A 69 -8.16 2.11 10.15
N VAL A 70 -6.90 1.70 10.01
CA VAL A 70 -5.82 2.60 9.57
C VAL A 70 -6.11 3.12 8.16
N PHE A 71 -6.44 2.24 7.21
CA PHE A 71 -6.76 2.64 5.84
C PHE A 71 -8.05 3.45 5.73
N ASP A 72 -9.04 3.20 6.59
CA ASP A 72 -10.23 4.02 6.71
C ASP A 72 -9.89 5.48 7.03
N ARG A 73 -9.02 5.68 8.02
CA ARG A 73 -8.54 7.01 8.42
C ARG A 73 -7.69 7.67 7.33
N LEU A 74 -6.83 6.92 6.65
CA LEU A 74 -6.00 7.43 5.56
C LEU A 74 -6.83 7.92 4.38
N ALA A 75 -7.83 7.15 3.94
CA ALA A 75 -8.69 7.56 2.83
C ALA A 75 -9.46 8.87 3.14
N HIS A 76 -9.76 9.10 4.42
CA HIS A 76 -10.44 10.29 4.94
C HIS A 76 -9.50 11.40 5.44
N ALA A 77 -8.18 11.24 5.26
CA ALA A 77 -7.20 12.29 5.57
C ALA A 77 -7.29 13.46 4.58
N SER A 78 -7.75 13.19 3.35
CA SER A 78 -8.04 14.21 2.35
C SER A 78 -9.46 14.77 2.48
N ILE A 79 -9.78 15.76 1.64
CA ILE A 79 -11.14 16.31 1.50
C ILE A 79 -12.17 15.29 0.98
N MET A 80 -11.72 14.22 0.31
CA MET A 80 -12.61 13.18 -0.23
C MET A 80 -13.32 12.43 0.91
N ARG A 81 -14.62 12.16 0.74
CA ARG A 81 -15.42 11.37 1.68
C ARG A 81 -15.97 10.14 1.00
N LEU A 82 -15.61 8.96 1.51
CA LEU A 82 -16.13 7.69 1.05
C LEU A 82 -17.25 7.24 2.00
N ASN A 83 -18.36 6.77 1.45
CA ASN A 83 -19.34 6.08 2.28
C ASN A 83 -18.82 4.68 2.67
N ALA A 84 -19.48 4.04 3.66
CA ALA A 84 -19.07 2.75 4.19
C ALA A 84 -18.93 1.68 3.09
N ALA A 85 -19.92 1.56 2.20
CA ALA A 85 -19.92 0.57 1.12
C ALA A 85 -18.76 0.79 0.10
N SER A 86 -18.46 2.05 -0.22
CA SER A 86 -17.35 2.41 -1.12
C SER A 86 -15.98 2.14 -0.50
N MET A 87 -15.87 2.32 0.82
CA MET A 87 -14.66 2.06 1.58
C MET A 87 -14.42 0.55 1.78
N ASP A 88 -15.47 -0.23 2.01
CA ASP A 88 -15.38 -1.70 2.06
C ASP A 88 -14.92 -2.27 0.73
N LYS A 89 -15.53 -1.83 -0.38
CA LYS A 89 -15.10 -2.21 -1.74
C LYS A 89 -13.66 -1.80 -2.02
N LEU A 90 -13.22 -0.63 -1.55
CA LEU A 90 -11.84 -0.17 -1.71
C LEU A 90 -10.87 -1.12 -1.02
N TYR A 91 -11.13 -1.47 0.24
CA TYR A 91 -10.27 -2.37 1.01
C TYR A 91 -10.24 -3.79 0.43
N ASP A 92 -11.39 -4.29 -0.03
CA ASP A 92 -11.46 -5.58 -0.71
C ASP A 92 -10.58 -5.59 -1.98
N LEU A 93 -10.70 -4.56 -2.81
CA LEU A 93 -9.87 -4.44 -4.01
C LEU A 93 -8.38 -4.37 -3.68
N MET A 94 -7.97 -3.55 -2.70
CA MET A 94 -6.58 -3.43 -2.27
C MET A 94 -6.01 -4.77 -1.81
N THR A 95 -6.73 -5.46 -0.94
CA THR A 95 -6.29 -6.74 -0.38
C THR A 95 -6.23 -7.85 -1.42
N MET A 96 -7.18 -7.86 -2.36
CA MET A 96 -7.19 -8.81 -3.47
C MET A 96 -6.03 -8.56 -4.45
N ALA A 97 -5.78 -7.31 -4.84
CA ALA A 97 -4.72 -6.95 -5.77
C ALA A 97 -3.33 -7.29 -5.21
N PHE A 98 -3.08 -6.90 -3.96
CA PHE A 98 -1.78 -7.19 -3.34
C PHE A 98 -1.61 -8.70 -3.04
N LYS A 99 -2.67 -9.40 -2.61
CA LYS A 99 -2.64 -10.88 -2.46
C LYS A 99 -2.27 -11.55 -3.78
N TYR A 100 -2.81 -11.06 -4.90
CA TYR A 100 -2.48 -11.56 -6.23
C TYR A 100 -1.00 -11.34 -6.56
N GLN A 101 -0.47 -10.14 -6.35
CA GLN A 101 0.96 -9.84 -6.57
C GLN A 101 1.88 -10.71 -5.71
N VAL A 102 1.58 -10.92 -4.42
CA VAL A 102 2.37 -11.81 -3.54
C VAL A 102 2.32 -13.26 -4.01
N SER A 103 1.19 -13.70 -4.57
CA SER A 103 1.04 -15.05 -5.13
C SER A 103 1.86 -15.23 -6.39
N MET A 104 1.95 -14.19 -7.23
CA MET A 104 2.71 -14.20 -8.49
C MET A 104 4.22 -14.01 -8.33
N CYS A 105 4.70 -13.61 -7.15
CA CYS A 105 6.15 -13.54 -6.88
C CYS A 105 6.79 -14.93 -7.06
N LEU A 106 7.74 -15.07 -7.99
CA LEU A 106 8.44 -16.35 -8.20
C LEU A 106 9.45 -16.59 -7.08
N LYS A 107 10.18 -15.55 -6.68
CA LYS A 107 11.14 -15.57 -5.58
C LYS A 107 10.60 -14.75 -4.41
N PRO A 108 10.87 -15.13 -3.16
CA PRO A 108 10.40 -14.37 -2.00
C PRO A 108 10.91 -12.92 -1.94
N ARG A 109 12.09 -12.67 -2.52
CA ARG A 109 12.68 -11.31 -2.64
C ARG A 109 11.88 -10.41 -3.59
N ASP A 110 11.12 -10.97 -4.52
CA ASP A 110 10.36 -10.18 -5.51
C ASP A 110 9.28 -9.31 -4.84
N ILE A 111 8.86 -9.63 -3.62
CA ILE A 111 7.95 -8.79 -2.81
C ILE A 111 8.53 -7.38 -2.59
N ILE A 112 9.86 -7.29 -2.46
CA ILE A 112 10.53 -5.99 -2.35
C ILE A 112 10.42 -5.21 -3.66
N LEU A 113 10.52 -5.89 -4.80
CA LEU A 113 10.35 -5.25 -6.11
C LEU A 113 8.92 -4.73 -6.28
N VAL A 114 7.91 -5.49 -5.85
CA VAL A 114 6.52 -5.01 -5.81
C VAL A 114 6.42 -3.73 -4.98
N THR A 115 6.99 -3.73 -3.78
CA THR A 115 6.98 -2.56 -2.88
C THR A 115 7.68 -1.35 -3.49
N LEU A 116 8.83 -1.55 -4.15
CA LEU A 116 9.56 -0.50 -4.86
C LEU A 116 8.74 0.07 -6.02
N ASN A 117 8.05 -0.78 -6.78
CA ASN A 117 7.18 -0.33 -7.87
C ASN A 117 6.04 0.56 -7.35
N HIS A 118 5.42 0.22 -6.21
CA HIS A 118 4.41 1.08 -5.59
C HIS A 118 4.99 2.42 -5.15
N LEU A 119 6.17 2.42 -4.52
CA LEU A 119 6.84 3.66 -4.13
C LEU A 119 7.19 4.53 -5.35
N ASP A 120 7.66 3.93 -6.45
CA ASP A 120 8.03 4.65 -7.67
C ASP A 120 6.79 5.27 -8.30
N ALA A 121 5.68 4.53 -8.36
CA ALA A 121 4.44 5.06 -8.88
C ALA A 121 3.85 6.16 -8.00
N MET A 122 3.92 6.03 -6.66
CA MET A 122 3.53 7.11 -5.74
C MET A 122 4.41 8.34 -5.92
N ARG A 123 5.71 8.17 -6.17
CA ARG A 123 6.61 9.27 -6.52
C ARG A 123 6.17 9.98 -7.80
N ASN A 124 5.72 9.23 -8.81
CA ASN A 124 5.18 9.80 -10.04
C ASN A 124 3.88 10.57 -9.80
N PHE A 125 2.96 10.08 -8.96
CA PHE A 125 1.74 10.83 -8.59
C PHE A 125 2.04 12.15 -7.87
N VAL A 126 3.11 12.17 -7.06
CA VAL A 126 3.53 13.36 -6.31
C VAL A 126 4.11 14.45 -7.23
N GLY A 127 4.77 14.08 -8.33
CA GLY A 127 5.36 15.04 -9.27
C GLY A 127 6.45 15.90 -8.61
N ASP A 128 6.26 17.22 -8.57
CA ASP A 128 7.26 18.18 -8.08
C ASP A 128 7.07 18.64 -6.63
N ALA A 129 6.14 18.04 -5.87
CA ALA A 129 5.94 18.37 -4.47
C ALA A 129 7.13 17.88 -3.60
N ALA A 130 8.12 18.75 -3.45
CA ALA A 130 9.42 18.44 -2.84
C ALA A 130 9.33 17.84 -1.43
N GLU A 131 8.41 18.33 -0.59
CA GLU A 131 8.24 17.84 0.78
C GLU A 131 7.80 16.37 0.82
N ILE A 132 6.81 15.99 0.00
CA ILE A 132 6.31 14.62 -0.08
C ILE A 132 7.36 13.70 -0.72
N ARG A 133 8.12 14.20 -1.71
CA ARG A 133 9.25 13.46 -2.29
C ARG A 133 10.31 13.14 -1.24
N GLN A 134 10.65 14.08 -0.37
CA GLN A 134 11.60 13.82 0.71
C GLN A 134 11.10 12.75 1.69
N GLN A 135 9.80 12.71 1.96
CA GLN A 135 9.18 11.65 2.76
C GLN A 135 9.30 10.28 2.07
N LEU A 136 9.03 10.21 0.77
CA LEU A 136 9.21 8.98 -0.02
C LEU A 136 10.68 8.54 -0.02
N ASP A 137 11.62 9.46 -0.28
CA ASP A 137 13.07 9.19 -0.29
C ASP A 137 13.57 8.69 1.08
N HIS A 138 12.97 9.15 2.18
CA HIS A 138 13.22 8.62 3.52
C HIS A 138 12.76 7.16 3.64
N VAL A 139 11.59 6.81 3.12
CA VAL A 139 11.09 5.44 3.14
C VAL A 139 11.89 4.49 2.25
N TYR A 140 12.38 4.95 1.08
CA TYR A 140 13.32 4.16 0.28
C TYR A 140 14.56 3.78 1.08
N ARG A 141 15.14 4.73 1.83
CA ARG A 141 16.31 4.46 2.67
C ARG A 141 15.98 3.45 3.76
N LEU A 142 14.88 3.62 4.49
CA LEU A 142 14.43 2.65 5.51
C LEU A 142 14.25 1.24 4.93
N LEU A 143 13.70 1.14 3.72
CA LEU A 143 13.48 -0.14 3.03
C LEU A 143 14.80 -0.79 2.62
N MET A 144 15.75 -0.03 2.07
CA MET A 144 17.07 -0.56 1.75
C MET A 144 17.80 -1.02 3.02
N GLU A 145 17.83 -0.21 4.07
CA GLU A 145 18.49 -0.53 5.34
C GLU A 145 17.88 -1.76 6.03
N SER A 146 16.55 -1.90 5.99
CA SER A 146 15.83 -2.96 6.71
C SER A 146 15.85 -4.32 6.01
N PHE A 147 15.90 -4.31 4.67
CA PHE A 147 15.71 -5.52 3.86
C PHE A 147 16.96 -5.95 3.08
N ALA A 148 17.94 -5.08 2.81
CA ALA A 148 19.09 -5.43 1.96
C ALA A 148 19.94 -6.59 2.49
N SER A 149 20.05 -6.74 3.81
CA SER A 149 20.86 -7.78 4.47
C SER A 149 20.09 -9.07 4.81
N LEU A 150 18.81 -9.18 4.44
CA LEU A 150 18.01 -10.35 4.77
C LEU A 150 18.43 -11.58 3.97
N THR A 151 18.42 -12.71 4.66
CA THR A 151 18.60 -14.03 4.06
C THR A 151 17.36 -14.47 3.28
N MET A 152 17.51 -15.44 2.38
CA MET A 152 16.37 -16.01 1.64
C MET A 152 15.33 -16.63 2.58
N GLY A 153 15.74 -17.20 3.72
CA GLY A 153 14.83 -17.74 4.72
C GLY A 153 13.95 -16.67 5.38
N GLU A 154 14.53 -15.50 5.68
CA GLU A 154 13.77 -14.37 6.22
C GLU A 154 12.79 -13.80 5.20
N TYR A 155 13.19 -13.71 3.92
CA TYR A 155 12.27 -13.34 2.84
C TYR A 155 11.13 -14.35 2.69
N GLN A 156 11.42 -15.65 2.79
CA GLN A 156 10.38 -16.67 2.76
C GLN A 156 9.42 -16.56 3.96
N LEU A 157 9.94 -16.24 5.15
CA LEU A 157 9.12 -16.01 6.33
C LEU A 157 8.23 -14.77 6.18
N ILE A 158 8.73 -13.70 5.56
CA ILE A 158 7.94 -12.52 5.19
C ILE A 158 6.80 -12.94 4.25
N ARG A 159 7.13 -13.65 3.16
CA ARG A 159 6.13 -14.13 2.19
C ARG A 159 5.05 -14.97 2.86
N GLN A 160 5.44 -15.94 3.68
CA GLN A 160 4.51 -16.77 4.43
C GLN A 160 3.64 -15.93 5.36
N THR A 161 4.23 -14.95 6.05
CA THR A 161 3.49 -14.08 6.99
C THR A 161 2.45 -13.24 6.23
N LEU A 162 2.77 -12.73 5.03
CA LEU A 162 1.80 -12.05 4.15
C LEU A 162 0.69 -13.01 3.70
N LEU A 163 1.04 -14.19 3.17
CA LEU A 163 0.05 -15.17 2.71
C LEU A 163 -0.92 -15.58 3.83
N ASN A 164 -0.41 -15.78 5.05
CA ASN A 164 -1.22 -16.06 6.23
C ASN A 164 -2.13 -14.89 6.60
N PHE A 165 -1.67 -13.65 6.47
CA PHE A 165 -2.53 -12.47 6.65
C PHE A 165 -3.70 -12.47 5.64
N PHE A 166 -3.44 -12.86 4.39
CA PHE A 166 -4.45 -12.95 3.32
C PHE A 166 -5.29 -14.23 3.34
N GLN A 167 -5.02 -15.16 4.25
CA GLN A 167 -5.80 -16.37 4.44
C GLN A 167 -7.24 -16.00 4.84
N ASP A 168 -8.21 -16.77 4.36
CA ASP A 168 -9.65 -16.62 4.66
C ASP A 168 -10.27 -15.27 4.23
N MET A 169 -9.53 -14.48 3.44
CA MET A 169 -10.09 -13.33 2.72
C MET A 169 -10.52 -13.80 1.32
N HIS A 170 -11.80 -14.13 1.21
CA HIS A 170 -12.45 -14.61 -0.01
C HIS A 170 -13.16 -13.45 -0.72
N ILE A 171 -12.51 -12.91 -1.74
CA ILE A 171 -13.04 -11.81 -2.54
C ILE A 171 -13.28 -12.34 -3.95
N ARG A 172 -14.46 -12.06 -4.52
CA ARG A 172 -14.84 -12.57 -5.84
C ARG A 172 -13.95 -11.94 -6.92
N VAL A 173 -13.21 -12.79 -7.64
CA VAL A 173 -12.29 -12.43 -8.73
C VAL A 173 -12.95 -11.59 -9.83
N SER A 174 -14.25 -11.75 -10.05
CA SER A 174 -15.03 -10.92 -11.00
C SER A 174 -14.94 -9.42 -10.71
N THR A 175 -14.63 -9.02 -9.47
CA THR A 175 -14.43 -7.62 -9.07
C THR A 175 -13.06 -7.08 -9.53
N PHE A 176 -12.07 -7.95 -9.75
CA PHE A 176 -10.71 -7.58 -10.16
C PHE A 176 -10.62 -7.30 -11.67
N ILE A 177 -11.25 -8.14 -12.49
CA ILE A 177 -11.14 -8.11 -13.96
C ILE A 177 -11.66 -6.79 -14.57
N LEU A 178 -12.56 -6.09 -13.87
CA LEU A 178 -13.02 -4.75 -14.27
C LEU A 178 -11.96 -3.65 -14.13
N ILE A 179 -10.84 -3.92 -13.43
CA ILE A 179 -9.80 -2.93 -13.10
C ILE A 179 -8.43 -3.33 -13.68
N THR A 180 -8.13 -4.62 -13.81
CA THR A 180 -6.80 -5.13 -14.22
C THR A 180 -6.58 -5.22 -15.74
N VAL A 181 -7.40 -4.55 -16.56
CA VAL A 181 -7.10 -4.37 -18.00
C VAL A 181 -6.24 -3.12 -18.17
N TYR A 182 -4.99 -3.19 -17.73
CA TYR A 182 -3.89 -2.31 -18.14
C TYR A 182 -2.59 -3.13 -18.12
#